data_AF-A0A151BK37-F1
#
_entry.id   AF-A0A151BK37-F1
#
_cell.length_a   1.000
_cell.length_b   1.000
_cell.length_c   1.000
_cell.angle_alpha   90.00
_cell.angle_beta   90.00
_cell.angle_gamma   90.00
#
_symmetry.space_group_name_H-M   'P 1'
#
loop_
_entity.id
_entity.type
_entity.pdbx_description
1 polymer ?
#
loop_
_entity_poly.entity_id
_entity_poly.type
_entity_poly.pdbx_seq_one_letter_code
_entity_poly.pdbx_strand_id
1 'polypeptide(L)'
;MDTRAIIIISCWIAVTVISSVYIWVGGIDIWVNISVGLLVFTAFIITFGVGLGFKPERKPEITLQNELRDIKTKLEILMKEIEEIKKVIEE
;
A
#
# COMPACT_ATOMS: atom_id res chain seq x y z
N MET A 1 1.24 -10.71 5.18
CA MET A 1 2.05 -10.57 3.96
C MET A 1 2.39 -9.10 3.80
N ASP A 2 3.67 -8.76 3.65
CA ASP A 2 4.10 -7.37 3.43
C ASP A 2 3.44 -6.79 2.17
N THR A 3 2.74 -5.66 2.32
CA THR A 3 2.11 -4.93 1.20
C THR A 3 3.11 -4.65 0.08
N ARG A 4 4.40 -4.47 0.42
CA ARG A 4 5.49 -4.27 -0.56
C ARG A 4 5.70 -5.50 -1.42
N ALA A 5 5.71 -6.69 -0.81
CA ALA A 5 5.85 -7.95 -1.54
C ALA A 5 4.65 -8.17 -2.47
N ILE A 6 3.43 -7.83 -2.03
CA ILE A 6 2.23 -7.92 -2.87
C ILE A 6 2.33 -7.00 -4.09
N ILE A 7 2.77 -5.75 -3.90
CA ILE A 7 2.96 -4.79 -4.99
C ILE A 7 3.99 -5.32 -6.00
N ILE A 8 5.13 -5.82 -5.53
CA ILE A 8 6.19 -6.37 -6.37
C ILE A 8 5.66 -7.57 -7.17
N ILE A 9 5.03 -8.54 -6.51
CA ILE A 9 4.50 -9.74 -7.16
C ILE A 9 3.45 -9.38 -8.21
N SER A 10 2.51 -8.47 -7.89
CA SER A 10 1.49 -8.02 -8.85
C SER A 10 2.08 -7.33 -10.07
N CYS A 11 3.13 -6.53 -9.89
CA CYS A 11 3.84 -5.85 -10.97
C CYS A 11 4.54 -6.86 -11.90
N TRP A 12 5.23 -7.85 -11.32
CA TRP A 12 5.89 -8.91 -12.09
C TRP A 12 4.90 -9.76 -12.88
N ILE A 13 3.74 -10.12 -12.29
CA ILE A 13 2.69 -10.86 -12.99
C ILE A 13 2.19 -10.06 -14.20
N ALA A 14 1.89 -8.77 -14.03
CA ALA A 14 1.44 -7.92 -15.13
C ALA A 14 2.46 -7.83 -16.26
N VAL A 15 3.75 -7.67 -15.92
CA VAL A 15 4.85 -7.62 -16.89
C VAL A 15 4.96 -8.94 -17.65
N THR A 16 4.85 -10.08 -16.97
CA THR A 16 4.88 -11.40 -17.62
C THR A 16 3.72 -11.59 -18.60
N VAL A 17 2.50 -11.21 -18.21
CA VAL A 17 1.32 -11.33 -19.07
C VAL A 17 1.45 -10.44 -20.30
N ILE A 18 1.80 -9.16 -20.12
CA ILE A 18 1.97 -8.20 -21.22
C ILE A 18 3.08 -8.69 -22.17
N SER A 19 4.22 -9.10 -21.62
CA SER A 19 5.33 -9.64 -22.41
C SER A 19 4.92 -10.87 -23.23
N SER A 20 4.20 -11.81 -22.62
CA SER A 20 3.71 -12.99 -23.33
C SER A 20 2.79 -12.65 -24.50
N VAL A 21 1.92 -11.65 -24.34
CA VAL A 21 1.02 -11.20 -25.41
C VAL A 21 1.80 -10.50 -26.53
N TYR A 22 2.78 -9.67 -26.17
CA TYR A 22 3.63 -8.97 -27.15
C TYR A 22 4.44 -9.94 -28.01
N ILE A 23 5.03 -10.97 -27.41
CA ILE A 23 5.77 -12.01 -28.15
C ILE A 23 4.81 -12.82 -29.03
N TRP A 24 3.59 -13.11 -28.55
CA TRP A 24 2.62 -13.90 -29.29
C TRP A 24 2.08 -13.17 -30.53
N VAL A 25 1.79 -11.86 -30.41
CA VAL A 25 1.23 -11.05 -31.51
C VAL A 25 2.33 -10.49 -32.43
N GLY A 26 3.45 -10.07 -31.85
CA GLY A 26 4.54 -9.38 -32.57
C GLY A 26 5.69 -10.29 -33.03
N GLY A 27 5.74 -11.55 -32.60
CA GLY A 27 6.84 -12.46 -32.91
C GLY A 27 8.16 -12.08 -32.21
N ILE A 28 9.25 -12.73 -32.64
CA ILE A 28 10.61 -12.50 -32.09
C ILE A 28 11.31 -11.45 -32.95
N ASP A 29 10.82 -10.22 -32.89
CA ASP A 29 11.44 -9.07 -33.53
C ASP A 29 12.29 -8.29 -32.54
N ILE A 30 13.37 -7.67 -33.03
CA ILE A 30 14.29 -6.85 -32.22
C ILE A 30 13.53 -5.72 -31.51
N TRP A 31 12.54 -5.13 -32.18
CA TRP A 31 11.69 -4.09 -31.61
C TRP A 31 10.82 -4.60 -30.45
N VAL A 32 10.23 -5.79 -30.59
CA VAL A 32 9.43 -6.43 -29.54
C VAL A 32 10.32 -6.76 -28.34
N ASN A 33 11.51 -7.29 -28.59
CA ASN A 33 12.46 -7.63 -27.53
C ASN A 33 12.95 -6.38 -26.78
N ILE A 34 13.17 -5.26 -27.48
CA ILE A 34 13.48 -3.97 -26.87
C ILE A 34 12.31 -3.48 -25.99
N SER A 35 11.07 -3.55 -26.49
CA SER A 35 9.89 -3.13 -25.71
C SER A 35 9.68 -3.99 -24.47
N VAL A 36 9.84 -5.30 -24.58
CA VAL A 36 9.77 -6.23 -23.44
C VAL A 36 10.90 -5.96 -22.45
N GLY A 37 12.12 -5.75 -22.94
CA GLY A 37 13.28 -5.39 -22.12
C GLY A 37 13.06 -4.10 -21.32
N LEU A 38 12.47 -3.07 -21.94
CA LEU A 38 12.10 -1.83 -21.27
C LEU A 38 11.06 -2.07 -20.16
N LEU A 39 10.05 -2.90 -20.44
CA LEU A 39 9.01 -3.28 -19.49
C LEU A 39 9.58 -3.97 -18.25
N VAL A 40 10.50 -4.91 -18.45
CA VAL A 40 11.22 -5.60 -17.37
C VAL A 40 12.11 -4.63 -16.61
N PHE A 41 12.79 -3.71 -17.29
CA PHE A 41 13.61 -2.68 -16.64
C PHE A 41 12.77 -1.77 -15.73
N THR A 42 11.57 -1.36 -16.18
CA THR A 42 10.62 -0.61 -15.34
C THR A 42 10.18 -1.42 -14.11
N ALA A 43 9.88 -2.72 -14.26
CA ALA A 43 9.56 -3.59 -13.13
C ALA A 43 10.72 -3.69 -12.12
N PHE A 44 11.95 -3.70 -12.62
CA PHE A 44 13.16 -3.66 -11.81
C PHE A 44 13.28 -2.35 -11.04
N ILE A 45 13.07 -1.20 -11.70
CA ILE A 45 13.05 0.11 -11.03
C ILE A 45 12.00 0.16 -9.93
N ILE A 46 10.78 -0.35 -10.18
CA ILE A 46 9.71 -0.39 -9.18
C ILE A 46 10.11 -1.32 -8.02
N THR A 47 10.71 -2.46 -8.31
CA THR A 47 11.17 -3.42 -7.29
C THR A 47 12.24 -2.80 -6.40
N PHE A 48 13.23 -2.12 -6.98
CA PHE A 48 14.28 -1.43 -6.23
C PHE A 48 13.76 -0.18 -5.52
N GLY A 49 12.86 0.59 -6.13
CA GLY A 49 12.23 1.75 -5.51
C GLY A 49 11.39 1.35 -4.29
N VAL A 50 10.46 0.42 -4.46
CA VAL A 50 9.58 -0.06 -3.39
C VAL A 50 10.33 -0.92 -2.36
N GLY A 51 11.31 -1.71 -2.81
CA GLY A 51 12.11 -2.63 -1.99
C GLY A 51 13.21 -1.96 -1.17
N LEU A 52 14.01 -1.06 -1.78
CA LEU A 52 15.11 -0.35 -1.09
C LEU A 52 14.66 0.93 -0.38
N GLY A 53 13.38 1.30 -0.48
CA GLY A 53 12.81 2.34 0.37
C GLY A 53 12.82 3.75 -0.23
N PHE A 54 12.62 3.90 -1.54
CA PHE A 54 11.83 5.03 -2.01
C PHE A 54 10.44 4.88 -1.41
N LYS A 55 10.26 5.40 -0.19
CA LYS A 55 8.96 5.50 0.47
C LYS A 55 8.01 6.24 -0.48
N PRO A 56 7.00 5.62 -1.10
CA PRO A 56 5.75 6.33 -1.16
C PRO A 56 5.41 6.63 0.30
N GLU A 57 5.19 7.89 0.64
CA GLU A 57 4.71 8.32 1.94
C GLU A 57 3.59 7.40 2.40
N ARG A 58 3.92 6.40 3.25
CA ARG A 58 2.94 5.64 4.02
C ARG A 58 2.39 6.58 5.09
N LYS A 59 1.58 7.53 4.67
CA LYS A 59 0.80 8.41 5.55
C LYS A 59 -0.59 7.89 5.93
N PRO A 60 -1.22 6.82 5.35
CA PRO A 60 -2.54 6.44 5.83
C PRO A 60 -2.51 5.79 7.21
N GLU A 61 -1.46 5.03 7.55
CA GLU A 61 -1.40 4.32 8.85
C GLU A 61 -1.16 5.25 10.04
N ILE A 62 -0.38 6.33 9.86
CA ILE A 62 -0.12 7.31 10.94
C ILE A 62 -1.36 8.17 11.19
N THR A 63 -2.09 8.55 10.13
CA THR A 63 -3.35 9.31 10.27
C THR A 63 -4.42 8.48 10.98
N LEU A 64 -4.60 7.21 10.58
CA LEU A 64 -5.58 6.32 11.23
C LEU A 64 -5.23 6.04 12.69
N GLN A 65 -3.96 5.83 13.02
CA GLN A 65 -3.55 5.68 14.43
C GLN A 65 -3.82 6.93 15.26
N ASN A 66 -3.60 8.12 14.71
CA ASN A 66 -3.90 9.36 15.41
C ASN A 66 -5.40 9.55 15.61
N GLU A 67 -6.23 9.24 14.61
CA GLU A 67 -7.69 9.29 14.74
C GLU A 67 -8.22 8.28 15.77
N LEU A 68 -7.71 7.04 15.75
CA LEU A 68 -8.05 6.03 16.77
C LEU A 68 -7.68 6.47 18.19
N ARG A 69 -6.53 7.12 18.35
CA ARG A 69 -6.08 7.65 19.63
C ARG A 69 -6.94 8.82 20.11
N ASP A 70 -7.35 9.70 19.20
CA ASP A 70 -8.26 10.81 19.51
C ASP A 70 -9.64 10.31 19.95
N ILE A 71 -10.19 9.32 19.23
CA ILE A 71 -11.46 8.68 19.57
C ILE A 71 -11.39 8.02 20.95
N LYS A 72 -10.32 7.27 21.25
CA LYS A 72 -10.14 6.65 22.57
C LYS A 72 -10.11 7.69 23.70
N THR A 73 -9.43 8.82 23.47
CA THR A 73 -9.34 9.89 24.47
C THR A 73 -10.70 10.55 24.72
N LYS A 74 -11.47 10.82 23.65
CA LYS A 74 -12.83 11.34 23.76
C LYS A 74 -13.78 10.38 24.47
N LEU A 75 -13.64 9.08 24.22
CA LEU A 75 -14.43 8.05 24.89
C LEU A 75 -14.14 8.01 26.40
N GLU A 76 -12.87 8.09 26.81
CA GLU A 76 -12.47 8.12 28.22
C GLU A 76 -12.99 9.38 28.94
N ILE A 77 -13.00 10.53 28.27
CA ILE A 77 -13.56 11.78 28.81
C ILE A 77 -15.08 11.64 29.01
N LEU A 78 -15.81 11.18 28.00
CA LEU A 78 -17.25 10.96 28.10
C LEU A 78 -17.62 9.95 29.20
N MET A 79 -16.80 8.90 29.37
CA MET A 79 -17.02 7.90 30.41
C MET A 79 -16.86 8.50 31.82
N LYS A 80 -15.88 9.39 32.00
CA LYS A 80 -15.71 10.15 33.26
C LYS A 80 -16.87 11.10 33.52
N GLU A 81 -17.32 11.85 32.52
CA GLU A 81 -18.46 12.76 32.67
C GLU A 81 -19.74 12.00 33.04
N ILE A 82 -19.98 10.84 32.43
CA ILE A 82 -21.11 9.97 32.79
C ILE A 82 -20.99 9.46 34.22
N GLU A 83 -19.78 9.10 34.67
CA GLU A 83 -19.56 8.64 36.04
C GLU A 83 -19.76 9.75 37.07
N GLU A 84 -19.35 10.98 36.78
CA GLU A 84 -19.63 12.15 37.62
C GLU A 84 -21.14 12.45 37.68
N ILE A 85 -21.83 12.44 36.53
CA ILE A 85 -23.30 12.62 36.50
C ILE A 85 -23.99 11.53 37.32
N LYS A 86 -23.54 10.27 37.23
CA LYS A 86 -24.11 9.16 38.02
C LYS A 86 -23.94 9.39 39.52
N LYS A 87 -22.77 9.87 39.97
CA LYS A 87 -22.51 10.18 41.39
C LYS A 87 -23.41 11.29 41.90
N VAL A 88 -23.62 12.35 41.10
CA VAL A 88 -24.50 13.48 41.46
C VAL A 88 -25.99 13.08 41.51
N ILE A 89 -26.39 12.01 40.80
CA ILE A 89 -27.77 11.49 40.82
C ILE A 89 -27.99 10.48 41.97
N GLU A 90 -26.94 9.79 42.43
CA GLU A 90 -26.99 8.85 43.56
C GLU A 90 -26.85 9.52 44.94
N GLU A 91 -26.38 10.77 45.01
CA GLU A 91 -26.50 11.67 46.18
C GLU A 91 -27.87 12.38 46.22
#